data_AF-A0A3A2ZMS8-F1
#
_entry.id   AF-A0A3A2ZMS8-F1
#
_cell.length_a   1.000
_cell.length_b   1.000
_cell.length_c   1.000
_cell.angle_alpha   90.00
_cell.angle_beta   90.00
_cell.angle_gamma   90.00
#
_symmetry.space_group_name_H-M   'P 1'
#
loop_
_entity.id
_entity.type
_entity.pdbx_description
1 polymer ?
#
loop_
_entity_poly.entity_id
_entity_poly.type
_entity_poly.pdbx_seq_one_letter_code
_entity_poly.pdbx_strand_id
1 'polypeptide(L)'
;MCVIGKDRLGWQYLIQLADNGRELMTRRNRIIAGAGEQGPEMAQALDNALYGVFSTVTIASLSFQKPAMMKKPNLEYRPLDHDPRDTWVPYPKRSDQLLAHTNCVMNSMFDLHVIFRDITKYFFAHDEKPSRSDIGVMVNSFHIRLQRWSQELPECISFGNASVPAIADMHMRYNASILTIFGFIRDADDYPHELVSRATNLRLSAARDISALSNLHGTKWPIQHAPLAIMQWATIALFTLLEDISSPES
;
A
#
# COMPACT_ATOMS: atom_id res chain seq x y z
N MET A 1 8.70 -3.00 -5.88
CA MET A 1 8.65 -4.17 -6.77
C MET A 1 9.95 -4.21 -7.55
N CYS A 2 11.05 -4.63 -6.93
CA CYS A 2 12.28 -4.90 -7.68
C CYS A 2 12.03 -6.17 -8.50
N VAL A 3 11.54 -6.01 -9.73
CA VAL A 3 11.43 -7.13 -10.67
C VAL A 3 12.85 -7.52 -11.05
N ILE A 4 13.42 -8.49 -10.31
CA ILE A 4 14.53 -9.38 -10.66
C ILE A 4 15.38 -8.85 -11.84
N GLY A 5 16.18 -7.79 -11.61
CA GLY A 5 17.16 -7.25 -12.57
C GLY A 5 16.66 -6.30 -13.66
N LYS A 6 15.39 -5.88 -13.67
CA LYS A 6 14.81 -4.89 -14.62
C LYS A 6 14.12 -3.73 -13.93
N ASP A 7 14.58 -3.37 -12.74
CA ASP A 7 14.08 -2.26 -11.92
C ASP A 7 14.02 -0.93 -12.70
N ARG A 8 15.07 -0.58 -13.45
CA ARG A 8 15.12 0.67 -14.24
C ARG A 8 14.07 0.71 -15.35
N LEU A 9 13.91 -0.41 -16.07
CA LEU A 9 12.90 -0.53 -17.13
C LEU A 9 11.49 -0.54 -16.52
N GLY A 10 11.28 -1.25 -15.41
CA GLY A 10 10.04 -1.23 -14.66
C GLY A 10 9.67 0.18 -14.21
N TRP A 11 10.64 0.95 -13.73
CA TRP A 11 10.44 2.35 -13.39
C TRP A 11 10.03 3.19 -14.60
N GLN A 12 10.68 3.04 -15.76
CA GLN A 12 10.27 3.74 -16.99
C GLN A 12 8.82 3.44 -17.39
N TYR A 13 8.38 2.19 -17.30
CA TYR A 13 6.98 1.84 -17.56
C TYR A 13 6.01 2.48 -16.55
N LEU A 14 6.42 2.62 -15.28
CA LEU A 14 5.61 3.30 -14.28
C LEU A 14 5.49 4.81 -14.54
N ILE A 15 6.55 5.45 -15.05
CA ILE A 15 6.50 6.85 -15.50
C ILE A 15 5.45 6.98 -16.62
N GLN A 16 5.54 6.14 -17.65
CA GLN A 16 4.60 6.15 -18.77
C GLN A 16 3.17 5.87 -18.31
N LEU A 17 2.98 4.92 -17.39
CA LEU A 17 1.68 4.62 -16.82
C LEU A 17 1.09 5.82 -16.06
N ALA A 18 1.91 6.56 -15.31
CA ALA A 18 1.48 7.77 -14.61
C ALA A 18 1.08 8.89 -15.59
N ASP A 19 1.83 9.06 -16.68
CA ASP A 19 1.52 10.04 -17.72
C ASP A 19 0.23 9.68 -18.46
N ASN A 20 0.04 8.40 -18.82
CA ASN A 20 -1.19 7.89 -19.41
C ASN A 20 -2.38 8.09 -18.46
N GLY A 21 -2.21 7.84 -17.16
CA GLY A 21 -3.24 8.11 -16.16
C GLY A 21 -3.63 9.59 -16.07
N ARG A 22 -2.65 10.49 -16.21
CA ARG A 22 -2.89 11.94 -16.23
C ARG A 22 -3.67 12.36 -17.48
N GLU A 23 -3.28 11.84 -18.64
CA GLU A 23 -3.98 12.09 -19.91
C GLU A 23 -5.42 11.55 -19.88
N LEU A 24 -5.60 10.34 -19.35
CA LEU A 24 -6.91 9.72 -19.17
C LEU A 24 -7.82 10.58 -18.29
N MET A 25 -7.28 11.09 -17.18
CA MET A 25 -8.02 11.99 -16.29
C MET A 25 -8.45 13.28 -16.99
N THR A 26 -7.58 13.90 -17.80
CA THR A 26 -7.91 15.10 -18.58
C THR A 26 -9.01 14.82 -19.63
N ARG A 27 -9.03 13.63 -20.22
CA ARG A 27 -10.01 13.25 -21.26
C ARG A 27 -11.27 12.60 -20.72
N ARG A 28 -11.34 12.30 -19.42
CA ARG A 28 -12.41 11.52 -18.78
C ARG A 28 -13.81 11.98 -19.19
N ASN A 29 -14.15 13.25 -18.99
CA ASN A 29 -15.49 13.77 -19.26
C ASN A 29 -15.86 13.69 -20.75
N ARG A 30 -14.89 13.89 -21.65
CA ARG A 30 -15.10 13.75 -23.10
C ARG A 30 -15.37 12.30 -23.48
N ILE A 31 -14.66 11.34 -22.88
CA ILE A 31 -14.85 9.91 -23.14
C ILE A 31 -16.23 9.46 -22.64
N ILE A 32 -16.63 9.89 -21.43
CA ILE A 32 -17.96 9.60 -20.87
C ILE A 32 -19.06 10.17 -21.76
N ALA A 33 -18.95 11.44 -22.18
CA ALA A 33 -19.94 12.05 -23.07
C ALA A 33 -20.02 11.35 -24.43
N GLY A 34 -18.89 10.86 -24.95
CA GLY A 34 -18.82 10.10 -26.20
C GLY A 34 -19.41 8.69 -26.12
N ALA A 35 -19.61 8.13 -24.92
CA ALA A 35 -20.19 6.81 -24.72
C ALA A 35 -21.72 6.78 -24.80
N GLY A 36 -22.38 7.95 -24.86
CA GLY A 36 -23.84 8.05 -24.98
C GLY A 36 -24.55 7.34 -23.83
N GLU A 37 -25.42 6.38 -24.16
CA GLU A 37 -26.18 5.60 -23.18
C GLU A 37 -25.29 4.77 -22.23
N GLN A 38 -24.09 4.39 -22.66
CA GLN A 38 -23.11 3.65 -21.84
C GLN A 38 -22.23 4.57 -20.96
N GLY A 39 -22.61 5.84 -20.84
CA GLY A 39 -21.90 6.83 -20.03
C GLY A 39 -21.62 6.39 -18.59
N PRO A 40 -22.60 5.82 -17.85
CA PRO A 40 -22.40 5.36 -16.47
C PRO A 40 -21.37 4.23 -16.35
N GLU A 41 -21.47 3.19 -17.19
CA GLU A 41 -20.53 2.07 -17.21
C GLU A 41 -19.12 2.53 -17.62
N MET A 42 -19.04 3.43 -18.60
CA MET A 42 -17.78 4.04 -19.01
C MET A 42 -17.14 4.85 -17.88
N ALA A 43 -17.94 5.64 -17.14
CA ALA A 43 -17.45 6.39 -15.99
C ALA A 43 -16.87 5.44 -14.92
N GLN A 44 -17.58 4.36 -14.61
CA GLN A 44 -17.11 3.35 -13.66
C GLN A 44 -15.82 2.66 -14.13
N ALA A 45 -15.73 2.29 -15.40
CA ALA A 45 -14.53 1.67 -15.97
C ALA A 45 -13.31 2.61 -15.92
N LEU A 46 -13.51 3.89 -16.26
CA LEU A 46 -12.46 4.92 -16.18
C LEU A 46 -12.02 5.15 -14.73
N ASP A 47 -12.94 5.18 -13.79
CA ASP A 47 -12.61 5.34 -12.37
C ASP A 47 -11.83 4.14 -11.86
N ASN A 48 -12.25 2.90 -12.18
CA ASN A 48 -11.49 1.68 -11.86
C ASN A 48 -10.05 1.77 -12.39
N ALA A 49 -9.89 2.17 -13.65
CA ALA A 49 -8.58 2.29 -14.28
C ALA A 49 -7.71 3.36 -13.60
N LEU A 50 -8.27 4.54 -13.32
CA LEU A 50 -7.56 5.63 -12.65
C LEU A 50 -7.17 5.27 -11.21
N TYR A 51 -8.05 4.61 -10.46
CA TYR A 51 -7.74 4.06 -9.15
C TYR A 51 -6.59 3.04 -9.23
N GLY A 52 -6.66 2.10 -10.17
CA GLY A 52 -5.63 1.08 -10.39
C GLY A 52 -4.27 1.66 -10.76
N VAL A 53 -4.24 2.64 -11.67
CA VAL A 53 -3.02 3.37 -12.05
C VAL A 53 -2.44 4.11 -10.86
N PHE A 54 -3.25 4.88 -10.14
CA PHE A 54 -2.79 5.63 -8.96
C PHE A 54 -2.21 4.71 -7.88
N SER A 55 -2.93 3.62 -7.58
CA SER A 55 -2.50 2.59 -6.63
C SER A 55 -1.16 1.97 -7.03
N THR A 56 -1.04 1.53 -8.28
CA THR A 56 0.16 0.86 -8.82
C THR A 56 1.38 1.78 -8.83
N VAL A 57 1.22 3.02 -9.29
CA VAL A 57 2.31 4.00 -9.32
C VAL A 57 2.77 4.31 -7.89
N THR A 58 1.83 4.47 -6.96
CA THR A 58 2.16 4.88 -5.60
C THR A 58 2.84 3.77 -4.79
N ILE A 59 2.34 2.53 -4.85
CA ILE A 59 3.00 1.39 -4.20
C ILE A 59 4.41 1.17 -4.78
N ALA A 60 4.56 1.30 -6.09
CA ALA A 60 5.84 1.15 -6.73
C ALA A 60 6.81 2.27 -6.30
N SER A 61 6.34 3.51 -6.24
CA SER A 61 7.11 4.66 -5.75
C SER A 61 7.64 4.42 -4.33
N LEU A 62 6.80 3.91 -3.43
CA LEU A 62 7.23 3.55 -2.07
C LEU A 62 8.28 2.45 -2.09
N SER A 63 8.06 1.40 -2.89
CA SER A 63 8.99 0.27 -2.96
C SER A 63 10.34 0.61 -3.59
N PHE A 64 10.35 1.50 -4.59
CA PHE A 64 11.56 1.94 -5.29
C PHE A 64 12.23 3.13 -4.60
N GLN A 65 11.64 3.66 -3.53
CA GLN A 65 12.09 4.87 -2.86
C GLN A 65 12.24 6.03 -3.86
N LYS A 66 11.20 6.21 -4.67
CA LYS A 66 11.09 7.24 -5.69
C LYS A 66 9.88 8.14 -5.40
N PRO A 67 9.89 9.39 -5.87
CA PRO A 67 8.78 10.29 -5.64
C PRO A 67 7.55 9.83 -6.43
N ALA A 68 6.37 9.88 -5.80
CA ALA A 68 5.12 9.63 -6.49
C ALA A 68 4.84 10.70 -7.56
N MET A 69 4.62 10.26 -8.79
CA MET A 69 4.54 11.11 -9.98
C MET A 69 3.11 11.56 -10.32
N MET A 70 2.11 10.91 -9.69
CA MET A 70 0.70 11.18 -9.91
C MET A 70 0.11 11.97 -8.73
N LYS A 71 -0.73 12.96 -9.03
CA LYS A 71 -1.56 13.63 -8.02
C LYS A 71 -2.69 12.70 -7.59
N LYS A 72 -3.24 12.90 -6.38
CA LYS A 72 -4.48 12.23 -5.96
C LYS A 72 -5.55 12.48 -7.03
N PRO A 73 -6.12 11.44 -7.65
CA PRO A 73 -7.21 11.64 -8.60
C PRO A 73 -8.46 12.08 -7.83
N ASN A 74 -9.22 13.01 -8.40
CA ASN A 74 -10.49 13.47 -7.84
C ASN A 74 -11.60 12.52 -8.28
N LEU A 75 -11.73 11.40 -7.57
CA LEU A 75 -12.71 10.36 -7.83
C LEU A 75 -13.65 10.25 -6.63
N GLU A 76 -14.89 9.89 -6.91
CA GLU A 76 -15.87 9.61 -5.86
C GLU A 76 -15.58 8.26 -5.20
N TYR A 77 -15.92 8.15 -3.92
CA TYR A 77 -15.84 6.89 -3.19
C TYR A 77 -16.96 5.96 -3.67
N ARG A 78 -16.68 4.66 -3.64
CA ARG A 78 -17.69 3.66 -3.97
C ARG A 78 -18.68 3.49 -2.83
N PRO A 79 -19.94 3.11 -3.12
CA PRO A 79 -20.91 2.81 -2.10
C PRO A 79 -20.46 1.64 -1.22
N LEU A 80 -20.73 1.72 0.08
CA LEU A 80 -20.45 0.69 1.08
C LEU A 80 -21.70 -0.18 1.32
N ASP A 81 -22.35 -0.59 0.24
CA ASP A 81 -23.63 -1.31 0.24
C ASP A 81 -23.51 -2.82 0.58
N HIS A 82 -22.28 -3.35 0.64
CA HIS A 82 -21.98 -4.76 0.94
C HIS A 82 -22.84 -5.73 0.10
N ASP A 83 -22.89 -5.52 -1.23
CA ASP A 83 -23.64 -6.38 -2.15
C ASP A 83 -23.32 -7.87 -1.91
N PRO A 84 -24.31 -8.72 -1.58
CA PRO A 84 -24.09 -10.15 -1.37
C PRO A 84 -23.54 -10.89 -2.58
N ARG A 85 -23.64 -10.30 -3.78
CA ARG A 85 -23.07 -10.84 -5.03
C ARG A 85 -21.58 -10.53 -5.18
N ASP A 86 -21.05 -9.59 -4.41
CA ASP A 86 -19.62 -9.25 -4.36
C ASP A 86 -18.84 -10.37 -3.66
N THR A 87 -18.54 -11.41 -4.44
CA THR A 87 -17.94 -12.64 -3.96
C THR A 87 -16.56 -12.85 -4.55
N TRP A 88 -15.70 -13.50 -3.77
CA TRP A 88 -14.38 -13.92 -4.15
C TRP A 88 -14.26 -15.44 -3.99
N VAL A 89 -13.65 -16.08 -4.98
CA VAL A 89 -13.42 -17.52 -5.00
C VAL A 89 -11.92 -17.77 -5.04
N PRO A 90 -11.37 -18.59 -4.12
CA PRO A 90 -9.97 -18.99 -4.22
C PRO A 90 -9.64 -19.65 -5.55
N TYR A 91 -8.53 -19.22 -6.13
CA TYR A 91 -7.94 -19.84 -7.31
C TYR A 91 -6.66 -20.59 -6.90
N PRO A 92 -6.35 -21.77 -7.49
CA PRO A 92 -7.09 -22.52 -8.50
C PRO A 92 -8.10 -23.51 -7.92
N LYS A 93 -7.99 -23.81 -6.62
CA LYS A 93 -8.92 -24.72 -5.94
C LYS A 93 -10.18 -23.95 -5.58
N ARG A 94 -11.27 -24.22 -6.29
CA ARG A 94 -12.60 -23.70 -5.93
C ARG A 94 -12.99 -24.28 -4.57
N SER A 95 -12.91 -23.45 -3.53
CA SER A 95 -13.59 -23.69 -2.25
C SER A 95 -14.87 -22.84 -2.19
N ASP A 96 -15.47 -22.77 -1.01
CA ASP A 96 -16.63 -21.92 -0.75
C ASP A 96 -16.36 -20.46 -1.15
N GLN A 97 -17.42 -19.82 -1.68
CA GLN A 97 -17.43 -18.39 -1.99
C GLN A 97 -17.35 -17.57 -0.70
N LEU A 98 -16.48 -16.56 -0.71
CA LEU A 98 -16.32 -15.62 0.39
C LEU A 98 -16.80 -14.24 -0.07
N LEU A 99 -17.27 -13.40 0.85
CA LEU A 99 -17.54 -12.00 0.53
C LEU A 99 -16.23 -11.27 0.23
N ALA A 100 -16.16 -10.57 -0.90
CA ALA A 100 -14.94 -9.91 -1.36
C ALA A 100 -14.74 -8.54 -0.69
N HIS A 101 -15.83 -7.85 -0.33
CA HIS A 101 -15.82 -6.49 0.19
C HIS A 101 -15.03 -5.52 -0.72
N THR A 102 -15.15 -5.67 -2.04
CA THR A 102 -14.38 -5.00 -3.08
C THR A 102 -14.39 -3.49 -2.88
N ASN A 103 -15.57 -2.88 -2.69
CA ASN A 103 -15.69 -1.44 -2.50
C ASN A 103 -15.01 -0.94 -1.22
N CYS A 104 -15.17 -1.67 -0.11
CA CYS A 104 -14.54 -1.33 1.17
C CYS A 104 -13.02 -1.38 1.05
N VAL A 105 -12.49 -2.48 0.49
CA VAL A 105 -11.04 -2.63 0.28
C VAL A 105 -10.51 -1.58 -0.68
N MET A 106 -11.19 -1.29 -1.79
CA MET A 106 -10.76 -0.27 -2.75
C MET A 106 -10.69 1.12 -2.13
N ASN A 107 -11.74 1.53 -1.40
CA ASN A 107 -11.80 2.82 -0.73
C ASN A 107 -10.68 2.95 0.32
N SER A 108 -10.53 1.95 1.19
CA SER A 108 -9.49 1.98 2.24
C SER A 108 -8.07 1.86 1.68
N MET A 109 -7.84 1.07 0.64
CA MET A 109 -6.55 1.04 -0.07
C MET A 109 -6.22 2.39 -0.69
N PHE A 110 -7.21 3.06 -1.28
CA PHE A 110 -7.00 4.38 -1.88
C PHE A 110 -6.53 5.40 -0.83
N ASP A 111 -7.19 5.44 0.32
CA ASP A 111 -6.79 6.33 1.42
C ASP A 111 -5.37 6.03 1.92
N LEU A 112 -5.03 4.74 2.03
CA LEU A 112 -3.68 4.31 2.38
C LEU A 112 -2.65 4.78 1.33
N HIS A 113 -2.97 4.67 0.04
CA HIS A 113 -2.07 5.11 -1.03
C HIS A 113 -1.96 6.64 -1.08
N VAL A 114 -2.97 7.40 -0.69
CA VAL A 114 -2.82 8.85 -0.51
C VAL A 114 -1.74 9.16 0.54
N ILE A 115 -1.69 8.42 1.64
CA ILE A 115 -0.63 8.55 2.64
C ILE A 115 0.74 8.18 2.03
N PHE A 116 0.82 7.08 1.27
CA PHE A 116 2.07 6.64 0.63
C PHE A 116 2.62 7.65 -0.37
N ARG A 117 1.74 8.28 -1.14
CA ARG A 117 2.11 9.37 -2.05
C ARG A 117 2.77 10.51 -1.27
N ASP A 118 2.20 10.90 -0.14
CA ASP A 118 2.74 12.00 0.64
C ASP A 118 4.07 11.63 1.32
N ILE A 119 4.20 10.40 1.82
CA ILE A 119 5.46 9.84 2.32
C ILE A 119 6.54 9.91 1.24
N THR A 120 6.26 9.35 0.06
CA THR A 120 7.23 9.28 -1.04
C THR A 120 7.58 10.65 -1.59
N LYS A 121 6.61 11.57 -1.65
CA LYS A 121 6.87 12.95 -2.04
C LYS A 121 7.79 13.64 -1.03
N TYR A 122 7.56 13.46 0.27
CA TYR A 122 8.38 14.10 1.29
C TYR A 122 9.82 13.58 1.29
N PHE A 123 10.01 12.25 1.31
CA PHE A 123 11.34 11.65 1.46
C PHE A 123 12.15 11.54 0.16
N PHE A 124 11.50 11.56 -1.02
CA PHE A 124 12.18 11.22 -2.28
C PHE A 124 12.02 12.24 -3.42
N ALA A 125 11.28 13.34 -3.25
CA ALA A 125 11.07 14.31 -4.34
C ALA A 125 12.14 15.39 -4.46
N HIS A 126 12.95 15.59 -3.43
CA HIS A 126 13.97 16.63 -3.38
C HIS A 126 15.35 16.01 -3.26
N ASP A 127 16.32 16.60 -3.96
CA ASP A 127 17.72 16.20 -3.87
C ASP A 127 18.33 16.56 -2.51
N GLU A 128 17.81 17.63 -1.89
CA GLU A 128 18.13 18.01 -0.53
C GLU A 128 17.41 17.10 0.47
N LYS A 129 18.20 16.41 1.30
CA LYS A 129 17.67 15.56 2.37
C LYS A 129 17.05 16.45 3.46
N PRO A 130 15.85 16.12 3.97
CA PRO A 130 15.28 16.83 5.11
C PRO A 130 16.22 16.80 6.31
N SER A 131 16.17 17.85 7.15
CA SER A 131 16.96 17.88 8.38
C SER A 131 16.50 16.77 9.34
N ARG A 132 17.38 16.36 10.26
CA ARG A 132 17.08 15.25 11.19
C ARG A 132 15.87 15.53 12.09
N SER A 133 15.73 16.76 12.57
CA SER A 133 14.55 17.14 13.37
C SER A 133 13.27 17.04 12.54
N ASP A 134 13.33 17.46 11.28
CA ASP A 134 12.18 17.42 10.37
C ASP A 134 11.79 15.97 10.06
N ILE A 135 12.77 15.07 9.88
CA ILE A 135 12.52 13.63 9.72
C ILE A 135 11.75 13.09 10.92
N GLY A 136 12.21 13.33 12.16
CA GLY A 136 11.55 12.82 13.36
C GLY A 136 10.10 13.31 13.48
N VAL A 137 9.87 14.60 13.24
CA VAL A 137 8.53 15.21 13.25
C VAL A 137 7.64 14.61 12.17
N MET A 138 8.15 14.46 10.95
CA MET A 138 7.38 13.98 9.81
C MET A 138 7.09 12.48 9.87
N VAL A 139 8.03 11.66 10.35
CA VAL A 139 7.78 10.24 10.62
C VAL A 139 6.64 10.08 11.63
N ASN A 140 6.65 10.85 12.73
CA ASN A 140 5.56 10.79 13.70
C ASN A 140 4.23 11.30 13.12
N SER A 141 4.25 12.35 12.29
CA SER A 141 3.06 12.84 11.58
C SER A 141 2.45 11.78 10.66
N PHE A 142 3.27 11.10 9.85
CA PHE A 142 2.81 10.00 9.00
C PHE A 142 2.32 8.81 9.81
N HIS A 143 2.99 8.47 10.92
CA HIS A 143 2.54 7.40 11.81
C HIS A 143 1.15 7.69 12.40
N ILE A 144 0.87 8.92 12.85
CA ILE A 144 -0.46 9.31 13.33
C ILE A 144 -1.53 9.14 12.24
N ARG A 145 -1.22 9.54 11.00
CA ARG A 145 -2.14 9.37 9.86
C ARG A 145 -2.40 7.89 9.55
N LEU A 146 -1.38 7.04 9.62
CA LEU A 146 -1.50 5.60 9.44
C LEU A 146 -2.36 4.99 10.56
N GLN A 147 -2.09 5.32 11.82
CA GLN A 147 -2.89 4.84 12.95
C GLN A 147 -4.36 5.24 12.82
N ARG A 148 -4.62 6.51 12.46
CA ARG A 148 -5.97 6.98 12.20
C ARG A 148 -6.65 6.19 11.09
N TRP A 149 -5.95 5.97 9.96
CA TRP A 149 -6.46 5.13 8.88
C TRP A 149 -6.84 3.73 9.38
N SER A 150 -6.01 3.10 10.23
CA SER A 150 -6.29 1.77 10.76
C SER A 150 -7.51 1.71 11.71
N GLN A 151 -7.75 2.80 12.45
CA GLN A 151 -8.87 2.93 13.39
C GLN A 151 -10.21 3.25 12.70
N GLU A 152 -10.16 3.90 11.53
CA GLU A 152 -11.34 4.27 10.75
C GLU A 152 -11.77 3.18 9.75
N LEU A 153 -11.11 2.01 9.74
CA LEU A 153 -11.48 0.91 8.86
C LEU A 153 -12.86 0.33 9.22
N PRO A 154 -13.71 0.03 8.22
CA PRO A 154 -14.91 -0.76 8.42
C PRO A 154 -14.59 -2.12 9.05
N GLU A 155 -15.48 -2.57 9.95
CA GLU A 155 -15.31 -3.84 10.69
C GLU A 155 -15.08 -5.04 9.74
N CYS A 156 -15.76 -5.06 8.60
CA CYS A 156 -15.69 -6.13 7.59
C CYS A 156 -14.29 -6.32 6.97
N ILE A 157 -13.42 -5.32 7.06
CA ILE A 157 -12.04 -5.38 6.54
C ILE A 157 -10.98 -5.10 7.62
N SER A 158 -11.38 -5.18 8.90
CA SER A 158 -10.44 -5.08 10.02
C SER A 158 -9.39 -6.20 10.00
N PHE A 159 -8.28 -6.01 10.72
CA PHE A 159 -7.13 -6.94 10.68
C PHE A 159 -7.50 -8.39 11.00
N GLY A 160 -8.39 -8.62 11.97
CA GLY A 160 -8.88 -9.95 12.36
C GLY A 160 -9.80 -10.60 11.31
N ASN A 161 -10.37 -9.80 10.41
CA ASN A 161 -11.35 -10.23 9.40
C ASN A 161 -10.72 -10.37 8.01
N ALA A 162 -9.43 -10.70 7.91
CA ALA A 162 -8.74 -11.00 6.66
C ALA A 162 -9.25 -12.32 6.03
N SER A 163 -10.47 -12.26 5.50
CA SER A 163 -11.22 -13.36 4.88
C SER A 163 -10.77 -13.61 3.44
N VAL A 164 -10.27 -12.58 2.74
CA VAL A 164 -9.81 -12.65 1.35
C VAL A 164 -8.40 -12.03 1.19
N PRO A 165 -7.62 -12.42 0.17
CA PRO A 165 -6.24 -11.96 0.00
C PRO A 165 -6.08 -10.44 -0.07
N ALA A 166 -7.07 -9.74 -0.63
CA ALA A 166 -7.01 -8.28 -0.80
C ALA A 166 -7.00 -7.54 0.56
N ILE A 167 -7.72 -8.04 1.57
CA ILE A 167 -7.72 -7.49 2.92
C ILE A 167 -6.34 -7.74 3.58
N ALA A 168 -5.80 -8.95 3.44
CA ALA A 168 -4.47 -9.27 3.96
C ALA A 168 -3.37 -8.40 3.32
N ASP A 169 -3.39 -8.21 2.00
CA ASP A 169 -2.45 -7.35 1.27
C ASP A 169 -2.56 -5.88 1.73
N MET A 170 -3.77 -5.37 1.98
CA MET A 170 -3.98 -4.03 2.52
C MET A 170 -3.27 -3.84 3.87
N HIS A 171 -3.44 -4.78 4.80
CA HIS A 171 -2.79 -4.73 6.12
C HIS A 171 -1.27 -4.96 6.03
N MET A 172 -0.80 -5.77 5.09
CA MET A 172 0.64 -5.92 4.83
C MET A 172 1.25 -4.60 4.36
N ARG A 173 0.57 -3.87 3.46
CA ARG A 173 1.04 -2.57 2.98
C ARG A 173 1.09 -1.54 4.10
N TYR A 174 0.07 -1.50 4.97
CA TYR A 174 0.06 -0.66 6.15
C TYR A 174 1.31 -0.89 7.00
N ASN A 175 1.59 -2.15 7.36
CA ASN A 175 2.76 -2.49 8.15
C ASN A 175 4.08 -2.20 7.42
N ALA A 176 4.14 -2.45 6.12
CA ALA A 176 5.32 -2.12 5.30
C ALA A 176 5.61 -0.61 5.28
N SER A 177 4.57 0.22 5.36
CA SER A 177 4.74 1.67 5.47
C SER A 177 5.31 2.09 6.83
N ILE A 178 4.92 1.42 7.92
CA ILE A 178 5.54 1.61 9.25
C ILE A 178 7.03 1.24 9.18
N LEU A 179 7.37 0.08 8.60
CA LEU A 179 8.76 -0.33 8.39
C LEU A 179 9.55 0.73 7.61
N THR A 180 8.93 1.32 6.59
CA THR A 180 9.56 2.31 5.72
C THR A 180 9.81 3.63 6.45
N ILE A 181 8.78 4.21 7.10
CA ILE A 181 8.93 5.54 7.72
C ILE A 181 9.85 5.51 8.95
N PHE A 182 9.75 4.47 9.79
CA PHE A 182 10.67 4.34 10.93
C PHE A 182 12.04 3.84 10.51
N GLY A 183 12.19 3.32 9.28
CA GLY A 183 13.48 3.01 8.69
C GLY A 183 14.38 4.24 8.49
N PHE A 184 13.86 5.47 8.57
CA PHE A 184 14.66 6.70 8.56
C PHE A 184 15.19 7.10 9.95
N ILE A 185 14.70 6.48 11.01
CA ILE A 185 15.17 6.69 12.38
C ILE A 185 16.05 5.49 12.72
N ARG A 186 17.31 5.55 12.27
CA ARG A 186 18.36 4.57 12.57
C ARG A 186 19.50 5.31 13.28
N ASP A 187 20.15 4.63 14.21
CA ASP A 187 21.34 5.06 14.97
C ASP A 187 21.09 6.02 16.16
N ALA A 188 21.58 5.61 17.34
CA ALA A 188 21.45 6.36 18.60
C ALA A 188 22.38 7.58 18.68
N ASP A 189 23.40 7.65 17.83
CA ASP A 189 24.29 8.82 17.75
C ASP A 189 23.59 10.01 17.06
N ASP A 190 22.58 9.74 16.24
CA ASP A 190 21.87 10.73 15.43
C ASP A 190 20.52 11.14 16.01
N TYR A 191 19.97 10.36 16.95
CA TYR A 191 18.65 10.53 17.53
C TYR A 191 18.63 10.17 19.03
N PRO A 192 17.74 10.76 19.85
CA PRO A 192 17.57 10.35 21.23
C PRO A 192 17.29 8.84 21.36
N HIS A 193 17.97 8.17 22.30
CA HIS A 193 17.86 6.72 22.48
C HIS A 193 16.41 6.23 22.62
N GLU A 194 15.56 6.98 23.34
CA GLU A 194 14.13 6.66 23.48
C GLU A 194 13.38 6.65 22.14
N LEU A 195 13.71 7.58 21.24
CA LEU A 195 13.11 7.67 19.91
C LEU A 195 13.55 6.48 19.04
N VAL A 196 14.83 6.13 19.10
CA VAL A 196 15.38 4.96 18.38
C VAL A 196 14.76 3.68 18.90
N SER A 197 14.69 3.49 20.22
CA SER A 197 14.06 2.32 20.83
C SER A 197 12.58 2.21 20.43
N ARG A 198 11.82 3.32 20.47
CA ARG A 198 10.43 3.34 20.00
C ARG A 198 10.32 2.98 18.52
N ALA A 199 11.18 3.53 17.66
CA ALA A 199 11.19 3.24 16.24
C ALA A 199 11.48 1.75 15.97
N THR A 200 12.49 1.18 16.66
CA THR A 200 12.83 -0.24 16.58
C THR A 200 11.65 -1.12 17.00
N ASN A 201 11.02 -0.84 18.15
CA ASN A 201 9.87 -1.60 18.62
C ASN A 201 8.69 -1.58 17.64
N LEU A 202 8.38 -0.41 17.08
CA LEU A 202 7.32 -0.27 16.06
C LEU A 202 7.66 -1.04 14.79
N ARG A 203 8.93 -1.00 14.35
CA ARG A 203 9.39 -1.77 13.19
C ARG A 203 9.29 -3.28 13.44
N LEU A 204 9.73 -3.76 14.60
CA LEU A 204 9.66 -5.18 14.93
C LEU A 204 8.22 -5.67 15.04
N SER A 205 7.34 -4.89 15.67
CA SER A 205 5.91 -5.20 15.72
C SER A 205 5.32 -5.30 14.31
N ALA A 206 5.54 -4.31 13.45
CA ALA A 206 5.03 -4.31 12.09
C ALA A 206 5.59 -5.46 11.24
N ALA A 207 6.86 -5.83 11.44
CA ALA A 207 7.47 -6.97 10.74
C ALA A 207 6.85 -8.31 11.18
N ARG A 208 6.53 -8.47 12.48
CA ARG A 208 5.82 -9.63 13.01
C ARG A 208 4.39 -9.70 12.44
N ASP A 209 3.70 -8.58 12.33
CA ASP A 209 2.36 -8.53 11.73
C ASP A 209 2.37 -8.92 10.24
N ILE A 210 3.38 -8.48 9.47
CA ILE A 210 3.56 -8.94 8.09
C ILE A 210 3.79 -10.45 8.05
N SER A 211 4.64 -10.98 8.92
CA SER A 211 4.89 -12.43 9.00
C SER A 211 3.62 -13.21 9.32
N ALA A 212 2.81 -12.74 10.27
CA ALA A 212 1.52 -13.34 10.62
C ALA A 212 0.56 -13.33 9.41
N LEU A 213 0.47 -12.21 8.70
CA LEU A 213 -0.35 -12.10 7.47
C LEU A 213 0.19 -12.98 6.33
N SER A 214 1.52 -13.14 6.20
CA SER A 214 2.13 -14.00 5.19
C SER A 214 1.84 -15.47 5.47
N ASN A 215 1.90 -15.88 6.74
CA ASN A 215 1.51 -17.21 7.18
C ASN A 215 0.01 -17.46 6.98
N LEU A 216 -0.83 -16.47 7.32
CA LEU A 216 -2.27 -16.53 7.04
C LEU A 216 -2.53 -16.74 5.54
N HIS A 217 -1.82 -16.00 4.69
CA HIS A 217 -1.94 -16.18 3.24
C HIS A 217 -1.53 -17.58 2.81
N GLY A 218 -0.38 -18.08 3.29
CA GLY A 218 0.13 -19.41 2.92
C GLY A 218 -0.74 -20.58 3.41
N THR A 219 -1.46 -20.40 4.53
CA THR A 219 -2.38 -21.43 5.05
C THR A 219 -3.75 -21.43 4.36
N LYS A 220 -4.26 -20.25 3.98
CA LYS A 220 -5.57 -20.12 3.33
C LYS A 220 -5.53 -20.24 1.81
N TRP A 221 -4.45 -19.78 1.18
CA TRP A 221 -4.37 -19.65 -0.28
C TRP A 221 -3.03 -20.14 -0.83
N PRO A 222 -3.00 -20.76 -2.02
CA PRO A 222 -1.75 -21.27 -2.57
C PRO A 222 -0.73 -20.16 -2.82
N ILE A 223 0.45 -20.30 -2.23
CA ILE A 223 1.54 -19.30 -2.29
C ILE A 223 2.03 -19.04 -3.72
N GLN A 224 1.89 -20.03 -4.60
CA GLN A 224 2.23 -19.94 -6.03
C GLN A 224 1.37 -18.89 -6.79
N HIS A 225 0.27 -18.42 -6.19
CA HIS A 225 -0.58 -17.36 -6.74
C HIS A 225 -0.57 -16.10 -5.87
N ALA A 226 0.33 -16.02 -4.88
CA ALA A 226 0.51 -14.80 -4.11
C ALA A 226 1.04 -13.68 -5.03
N PRO A 227 0.44 -12.47 -4.99
CA PRO A 227 0.97 -11.33 -5.71
C PRO A 227 2.44 -11.07 -5.35
N LEU A 228 3.26 -10.70 -6.34
CA LEU A 228 4.67 -10.37 -6.13
C LEU A 228 4.89 -9.27 -5.07
N ALA A 229 3.89 -8.39 -4.88
CA ALA A 229 3.90 -7.39 -3.82
C ALA A 229 4.03 -8.01 -2.42
N ILE A 230 3.39 -9.15 -2.16
CA ILE A 230 3.48 -9.85 -0.87
C ILE A 230 4.92 -10.30 -0.60
N MET A 231 5.62 -10.83 -1.62
CA MET A 231 7.02 -11.24 -1.49
C MET A 231 7.93 -10.07 -1.13
N GLN A 232 7.70 -8.89 -1.70
CA GLN A 232 8.45 -7.68 -1.36
C GLN A 232 8.26 -7.31 0.12
N TRP A 233 7.02 -7.33 0.62
CA TRP A 233 6.73 -6.99 2.01
C TRP A 233 7.28 -8.02 2.99
N ALA A 234 7.12 -9.31 2.68
CA ALA A 234 7.72 -10.39 3.45
C ALA A 234 9.26 -10.25 3.50
N THR A 235 9.90 -9.90 2.38
CA THR A 235 11.35 -9.68 2.32
C THR A 235 11.80 -8.53 3.22
N ILE A 236 11.11 -7.38 3.19
CA ILE A 236 11.43 -6.23 4.03
C ILE A 236 11.21 -6.55 5.52
N ALA A 237 10.15 -7.28 5.85
CA ALA A 237 9.89 -7.75 7.20
C ALA A 237 10.99 -8.71 7.68
N LEU A 238 11.38 -9.68 6.86
CA LEU A 238 12.46 -10.63 7.17
C LEU A 238 13.78 -9.90 7.45
N PHE A 239 14.19 -8.94 6.61
CA PHE A 239 15.40 -8.16 6.87
C PHE A 239 15.32 -7.35 8.16
N THR A 240 14.15 -6.77 8.46
CA THR A 240 13.94 -6.04 9.72
C THR A 240 14.06 -6.96 10.94
N LEU A 241 13.52 -8.18 10.86
CA LEU A 241 13.65 -9.17 11.95
C LEU A 241 15.08 -9.69 12.09
N LEU A 242 15.78 -9.89 10.96
CA LEU A 242 17.18 -10.33 10.95
C LEU A 242 18.12 -9.31 11.61
N GLU A 243 17.88 -8.01 11.42
CA GLU A 243 18.65 -6.93 12.11
C GLU A 243 18.63 -7.13 13.64
N ASP A 244 17.53 -7.66 14.19
CA ASP A 244 17.32 -7.86 15.63
C ASP A 244 17.82 -9.21 16.17
N ILE A 245 18.01 -10.25 15.35
CA ILE A 245 18.56 -11.54 15.82
C ILE A 245 19.96 -11.38 16.45
N SER A 246 20.68 -10.33 16.06
CA SER A 246 21.98 -9.94 16.62
C SER A 246 21.88 -9.28 18.00
N SER A 247 20.68 -8.96 18.49
CA SER A 247 20.45 -8.31 19.78
C SER A 247 20.39 -9.37 20.89
N PRO A 248 21.05 -9.15 22.04
CA PRO A 248 21.14 -10.14 23.12
C PRO A 248 19.80 -10.45 23.83
N GLU A 249 18.68 -9.84 23.40
CA GLU A 249 17.34 -10.04 23.98
C GLU A 249 16.39 -10.86 23.08
N SER A 250 16.88 -11.37 21.93
CA SER A 250 16.12 -12.24 21.02
C SER A 250 15.97 -13.69 21.49
#